data_AF-A0A2Z6M411-F1
#
_entry.id   AF-A0A2Z6M411-F1
#
_cell.length_a   1.000
_cell.length_b   1.000
_cell.length_c   1.000
_cell.angle_alpha   90.00
_cell.angle_beta   90.00
_cell.angle_gamma   90.00
#
_symmetry.space_group_name_H-M   'P 1'
#
loop_
_entity.id
_entity.type
_entity.pdbx_description
1 polymer ?
#
loop_
_entity_poly.entity_id
_entity_poly.type
_entity_poly.pdbx_seq_one_letter_code
_entity_poly.pdbx_strand_id
1 'polypeptide(L)'
;MVIPVCSLSHYRKQINLPKPYRISDFLRKTPKLFELYKDHKGVLWCGLTQKAEVLMEEHKRVIEKNEDKAAEYVTRFLMMSVDKRLPLEKIAHFRRDFGLLMDFRAHWVHQYPQHFRVVKPSLDDVEFLELVS
;
A
#
# COMPACT_ATOMS: atom_id res chain seq x y z
N MET A 1 12.23 6.77 11.40
CA MET A 1 11.47 5.87 12.34
C MET A 1 12.21 4.54 12.48
N VAL A 2 12.37 3.99 13.70
CA VAL A 2 13.03 2.69 13.93
C VAL A 2 12.06 1.65 14.50
N ILE A 3 12.20 0.39 14.10
CA ILE A 3 11.36 -0.73 14.55
C ILE A 3 12.19 -1.98 14.86
N PRO A 4 11.73 -2.87 15.76
CA PRO A 4 12.41 -4.15 15.99
C PRO A 4 12.35 -5.04 14.74
N VAL A 5 13.47 -5.67 14.39
CA VAL A 5 13.54 -6.59 13.23
C VAL A 5 12.64 -7.82 13.43
N CYS A 6 12.37 -8.23 14.67
CA CYS A 6 11.42 -9.31 14.95
C CYS A 6 9.99 -8.97 14.53
N SER A 7 9.56 -7.71 14.67
CA SER A 7 8.23 -7.25 14.26
C SER A 7 8.03 -7.34 12.74
N LEU A 8 9.12 -7.27 11.96
CA LEU A 8 9.05 -7.45 10.51
C LEU A 8 8.66 -8.89 10.09
N SER A 9 8.71 -9.85 11.01
CA SER A 9 8.33 -11.25 10.72
C SER A 9 6.88 -11.40 10.26
N HIS A 10 5.97 -10.54 10.77
CA HIS A 10 4.57 -10.53 10.37
C HIS A 10 4.36 -10.09 8.91
N TYR A 11 5.30 -9.35 8.34
CA TYR A 11 5.22 -8.79 7.00
C TYR A 11 5.94 -9.61 5.92
N ARG A 12 6.45 -10.81 6.24
CA ARG A 12 7.19 -11.68 5.30
C ARG A 12 6.49 -11.89 3.96
N LYS A 13 5.17 -12.07 3.96
CA LYS A 13 4.37 -12.24 2.74
C LYS A 13 4.40 -10.98 1.87
N GLN A 14 4.35 -9.80 2.49
CA GLN A 14 4.30 -8.51 1.78
C GLN A 14 5.64 -8.14 1.15
N ILE A 15 6.75 -8.49 1.80
CA ILE A 15 8.11 -8.26 1.29
C ILE A 15 8.63 -9.41 0.41
N ASN A 16 7.76 -10.39 0.09
CA ASN A 16 8.07 -11.58 -0.69
C ASN A 16 9.35 -12.31 -0.22
N LEU A 17 9.48 -12.49 1.10
CA LEU A 17 10.65 -13.15 1.71
C LEU A 17 10.27 -14.52 2.30
N PRO A 18 10.27 -15.59 1.47
CA PRO A 18 9.92 -16.93 1.92
C PRO A 18 10.94 -17.47 2.92
N LYS A 19 10.51 -18.46 3.72
CA LYS A 19 11.45 -19.26 4.52
C LYS A 19 12.30 -20.11 3.55
N PRO A 20 13.60 -20.36 3.84
CA PRO A 20 14.30 -20.14 5.12
C PRO A 20 15.02 -18.78 5.25
N TYR A 21 14.88 -17.85 4.30
CA TYR A 21 15.63 -16.59 4.31
C TYR A 21 15.32 -15.72 5.55
N ARG A 22 16.37 -15.23 6.22
CA ARG A 22 16.22 -14.38 7.41
C ARG A 22 16.03 -12.92 7.00
N ILE A 23 15.19 -12.21 7.73
CA ILE A 23 14.95 -10.77 7.53
C ILE A 23 16.24 -9.98 7.79
N SER A 24 17.02 -10.37 8.80
CA SER A 24 18.33 -9.76 9.07
C SER A 24 19.25 -9.80 7.85
N ASP A 25 19.25 -10.91 7.11
CA ASP A 25 20.15 -11.10 5.97
C ASP A 25 19.67 -10.26 4.77
N PHE A 26 18.36 -10.18 4.58
CA PHE A 26 17.77 -9.28 3.59
C PHE A 26 18.11 -7.80 3.87
N LEU A 27 17.95 -7.35 5.12
CA LEU A 27 18.26 -5.98 5.51
C LEU A 27 19.75 -5.67 5.33
N ARG A 28 20.64 -6.61 5.69
CA ARG A 28 22.09 -6.47 5.46
C ARG A 28 22.48 -6.39 3.98
N LYS A 29 21.72 -7.04 3.10
CA LYS A 29 21.92 -6.97 1.64
C LYS A 29 21.43 -5.65 1.03
N THR A 30 20.71 -4.82 1.78
CA THR A 30 20.10 -3.58 1.31
C THR A 30 20.51 -2.35 2.14
N PRO A 31 21.82 -2.11 2.34
CA PRO A 31 22.32 -1.07 3.26
C PRO A 31 22.03 0.37 2.79
N LYS A 32 21.66 0.55 1.51
CA LYS A 32 21.25 1.85 0.97
C LYS A 32 19.85 2.26 1.46
N LEU A 33 19.01 1.29 1.80
CA LEU A 33 17.64 1.52 2.22
C LEU A 33 17.49 1.45 3.73
N PHE A 34 18.20 0.52 4.38
CA PHE A 34 18.03 0.24 5.80
C PHE A 34 19.32 0.35 6.58
N GLU A 35 19.20 0.90 7.79
CA GLU A 35 20.23 0.91 8.82
C GLU A 35 19.85 -0.08 9.93
N LEU A 36 20.83 -0.82 10.43
CA LEU A 36 20.63 -1.82 11.48
C LEU A 36 21.35 -1.39 12.75
N TYR A 37 20.64 -1.43 13.88
CA TYR A 37 21.18 -1.07 15.18
C TYR A 37 20.96 -2.22 16.15
N LYS A 38 21.86 -2.37 17.12
CA LYS A 38 21.67 -3.27 18.26
C LYS A 38 21.53 -2.45 19.51
N ASP A 39 20.52 -2.74 20.33
CA ASP A 39 20.41 -2.13 21.65
C ASP A 39 21.31 -2.85 22.67
N HIS A 40 21.34 -2.32 23.90
CA HIS A 40 22.08 -2.89 25.02
C HIS A 40 21.57 -4.28 25.46
N LYS A 41 20.35 -4.66 25.06
CA LYS A 41 19.76 -5.98 25.33
C LYS A 41 20.04 -6.97 24.20
N GLY A 42 20.76 -6.54 23.15
CA GLY A 42 21.08 -7.36 21.97
C GLY A 42 19.96 -7.48 20.94
N VAL A 43 18.84 -6.75 21.09
CA VAL A 43 17.75 -6.73 20.11
C VAL A 43 18.20 -5.97 18.88
N LEU A 44 17.90 -6.53 17.70
CA LEU A 44 18.20 -5.91 16.41
C LEU A 44 17.04 -5.02 15.99
N TRP A 45 17.34 -3.75 15.72
CA TRP A 45 16.43 -2.72 15.25
C TRP A 45 16.79 -2.36 13.81
N CYS A 46 15.80 -1.99 13.00
CA CYS A 46 16.02 -1.41 11.69
C CYS A 46 15.35 -0.04 11.56
N GLY A 47 16.04 0.89 10.93
CA GLY A 47 15.50 2.16 10.45
C GLY A 47 15.70 2.31 8.95
N LEU A 48 15.04 3.29 8.36
CA LEU A 48 15.38 3.76 7.02
C LEU A 48 16.65 4.63 7.11
N THR A 49 17.48 4.58 6.06
CA THR A 49 18.54 5.60 5.90
C THR A 49 17.90 6.96 5.64
N GLN A 50 18.63 8.06 5.91
CA GLN A 50 18.15 9.41 5.58
C GLN A 50 17.76 9.55 4.10
N LYS A 51 18.54 8.95 3.19
CA LYS A 51 18.24 8.96 1.76
C LYS A 51 16.94 8.21 1.44
N ALA A 52 16.71 7.09 2.11
CA ALA A 52 15.48 6.33 1.94
C ALA A 52 14.26 7.04 2.53
N GLU A 53 14.41 7.77 3.65
CA GLU A 53 13.34 8.60 4.20
C GLU A 53 12.96 9.73 3.24
N VAL A 54 13.93 10.44 2.67
CA VAL A 54 13.67 11.47 1.65
C VAL A 54 12.95 10.88 0.43
N LEU A 55 13.43 9.75 -0.07
CA LEU A 55 12.80 9.09 -1.21
C LEU A 55 11.35 8.65 -0.92
N MET A 56 11.07 8.16 0.29
CA MET A 56 9.72 7.79 0.70
C MET A 56 8.78 9.00 0.77
N GLU A 57 9.28 10.13 1.27
CA GLU A 57 8.53 11.38 1.32
C GLU A 57 8.25 11.94 -0.08
N GLU A 58 9.24 11.93 -0.97
CA GLU A 58 9.05 12.31 -2.39
C GLU A 58 8.02 11.40 -3.07
N HIS A 59 8.13 10.09 -2.88
CA HIS A 59 7.17 9.13 -3.43
C HIS A 59 5.74 9.41 -2.94
N LYS A 60 5.57 9.69 -1.65
CA LYS A 60 4.28 10.06 -1.07
C LYS A 60 3.71 11.32 -1.73
N ARG A 61 4.50 12.39 -1.83
CA ARG A 61 4.10 13.66 -2.47
C ARG A 61 3.70 13.49 -3.92
N VAL A 62 4.45 12.66 -4.67
CA VAL A 62 4.15 12.39 -6.08
C VAL A 62 2.82 11.63 -6.20
N ILE A 63 2.54 10.67 -5.32
CA ILE A 63 1.25 9.98 -5.33
C ILE A 63 0.13 10.95 -5.01
N GLU A 64 0.22 11.69 -3.90
CA GLU A 64 -0.80 12.67 -3.47
C GLU A 64 -1.11 13.69 -4.57
N LYS A 65 -0.07 14.22 -5.24
CA LYS A 65 -0.24 15.17 -6.35
C LYS A 65 -0.99 14.57 -7.57
N ASN A 66 -0.98 13.25 -7.73
CA ASN A 66 -1.62 12.58 -8.86
C ASN A 66 -2.90 11.83 -8.47
N GLU A 67 -3.45 12.04 -7.26
CA GLU A 67 -4.67 11.36 -6.81
C GLU A 67 -5.87 11.63 -7.71
N ASP A 68 -6.00 12.85 -8.26
CA ASP A 68 -7.07 13.19 -9.21
C ASP A 68 -6.98 12.38 -10.50
N LYS A 69 -5.76 12.14 -11.01
CA LYS A 69 -5.55 11.30 -12.19
C LYS A 69 -5.87 9.83 -11.90
N ALA A 70 -5.54 9.36 -10.70
CA ALA A 70 -5.95 8.04 -10.25
C ALA A 70 -7.49 7.93 -10.25
N ALA A 71 -8.19 8.99 -9.82
CA ALA A 71 -9.66 9.01 -9.81
C ALA A 71 -10.23 8.98 -11.23
N GLU A 72 -9.63 9.72 -12.17
CA GLU A 72 -9.98 9.66 -13.59
C GLU A 72 -9.81 8.25 -14.17
N TYR A 73 -8.68 7.59 -13.91
CA TYR A 73 -8.43 6.23 -14.39
C TYR A 73 -9.39 5.21 -13.79
N VAL A 74 -9.61 5.25 -12.47
CA VAL A 74 -10.58 4.36 -11.80
C VAL A 74 -11.99 4.60 -12.35
N THR A 75 -12.39 5.86 -12.56
CA THR A 75 -13.67 6.21 -13.18
C THR A 75 -13.83 5.57 -14.56
N ARG A 76 -12.83 5.70 -15.43
CA ARG A 76 -12.85 5.07 -16.77
C ARG A 76 -12.96 3.55 -16.68
N PHE A 77 -12.23 2.92 -15.77
CA PHE A 77 -12.30 1.47 -15.55
C PHE A 77 -13.70 1.02 -15.09
N LEU A 78 -14.31 1.76 -14.16
CA LEU A 78 -15.68 1.49 -13.72
C LEU A 78 -16.67 1.69 -14.87
N MET A 79 -16.53 2.74 -15.69
CA MET A 79 -17.42 2.94 -16.85
C MET A 79 -17.39 1.78 -17.86
N MET A 80 -16.28 1.04 -17.94
CA MET A 80 -16.13 -0.14 -18.80
C MET A 80 -16.56 -1.45 -18.11
N SER A 81 -16.85 -1.45 -16.81
CA SER A 81 -17.23 -2.65 -16.07
C SER A 81 -18.73 -2.87 -16.04
N VAL A 82 -19.13 -4.12 -15.78
CA VAL A 82 -20.55 -4.49 -15.61
C VAL A 82 -21.12 -3.74 -14.41
N ASP A 83 -22.32 -3.18 -14.57
CA ASP A 83 -23.02 -2.33 -13.59
C ASP A 83 -22.20 -1.14 -13.06
N LYS A 84 -21.17 -0.70 -13.80
CA LYS A 84 -20.24 0.36 -13.38
C LYS A 84 -19.60 0.14 -12.00
N ARG A 85 -19.38 -1.13 -11.62
CA ARG A 85 -18.78 -1.51 -10.33
C ARG A 85 -17.66 -2.52 -10.50
N LEU A 86 -16.72 -2.53 -9.55
CA LEU A 86 -15.64 -3.52 -9.46
C LEU A 86 -15.40 -3.91 -8.00
N PRO A 87 -15.04 -5.18 -7.71
CA PRO A 87 -14.64 -5.57 -6.35
C PRO A 87 -13.43 -4.74 -5.89
N LEU A 88 -13.49 -4.21 -4.67
CA LEU A 88 -12.39 -3.44 -4.07
C LEU A 88 -11.11 -4.26 -3.93
N GLU A 89 -11.22 -5.60 -3.87
CA GLU A 89 -10.07 -6.50 -3.91
C GLU A 89 -9.34 -6.48 -5.27
N LYS A 90 -10.08 -6.40 -6.38
CA LYS A 90 -9.48 -6.30 -7.71
C LYS A 90 -8.76 -4.95 -7.88
N ILE A 91 -9.35 -3.86 -7.39
CA ILE A 91 -8.69 -2.55 -7.39
C ILE A 91 -7.44 -2.59 -6.50
N ALA A 92 -7.51 -3.22 -5.32
CA ALA A 92 -6.36 -3.36 -4.42
C ALA A 92 -5.21 -4.17 -5.03
N HIS A 93 -5.52 -5.13 -5.90
CA HIS A 93 -4.53 -5.92 -6.64
C HIS A 93 -3.72 -5.04 -7.59
N PHE A 94 -4.39 -4.15 -8.32
CA PHE A 94 -3.79 -3.22 -9.29
C PHE A 94 -3.49 -1.83 -8.70
N ARG A 95 -3.43 -1.69 -7.36
CA ARG A 95 -3.29 -0.38 -6.71
C ARG A 95 -2.06 0.40 -7.20
N ARG A 96 -0.94 -0.30 -7.47
CA ARG A 96 0.30 0.34 -7.92
C ARG A 96 0.15 0.87 -9.35
N ASP A 97 -0.57 0.15 -10.20
CA ASP A 97 -0.84 0.54 -11.59
C ASP A 97 -1.77 1.76 -11.65
N PHE A 98 -2.73 1.85 -10.72
CA PHE A 98 -3.59 3.03 -10.57
C PHE A 98 -2.93 4.21 -9.85
N GLY A 99 -1.76 4.03 -9.24
CA GLY A 99 -1.12 5.06 -8.40
C GLY A 99 -1.82 5.29 -7.06
N LEU A 100 -2.52 4.27 -6.52
CA LEU A 100 -3.23 4.34 -5.25
C LEU A 100 -2.33 3.96 -4.06
N LEU A 101 -2.55 4.64 -2.93
CA LEU A 101 -1.88 4.32 -1.67
C LEU A 101 -2.37 2.99 -1.06
N MET A 102 -1.62 2.47 -0.11
CA MET A 102 -1.90 1.15 0.48
C MET A 102 -3.20 1.11 1.30
N ASP A 103 -3.59 2.27 1.82
CA ASP A 103 -4.75 2.58 2.63
C ASP A 103 -5.89 3.23 1.83
N PHE A 104 -5.85 3.15 0.49
CA PHE A 104 -6.84 3.78 -0.40
C PHE A 104 -8.29 3.44 -0.03
N ARG A 105 -8.54 2.22 0.49
CA ARG A 105 -9.87 1.77 0.92
C ARG A 105 -10.46 2.64 2.03
N ALA A 106 -9.63 3.13 2.94
CA ALA A 106 -10.06 3.86 4.13
C ALA A 106 -9.98 5.38 3.97
N HIS A 107 -9.14 5.88 3.06
CA HIS A 107 -8.94 7.32 2.88
C HIS A 107 -9.35 7.77 1.48
N TRP A 108 -8.63 7.33 0.45
CA TRP A 108 -8.78 7.81 -0.92
C TRP A 108 -10.21 7.64 -1.48
N VAL A 109 -10.85 6.49 -1.27
CA VAL A 109 -12.22 6.24 -1.77
C VAL A 109 -13.22 7.25 -1.22
N HIS A 110 -13.03 7.72 0.02
CA HIS A 110 -13.92 8.67 0.67
C HIS A 110 -13.62 10.14 0.32
N GLN A 111 -12.51 10.43 -0.37
CA GLN A 111 -12.17 11.79 -0.82
C GLN A 111 -12.98 12.21 -2.07
N TYR A 112 -13.54 11.24 -2.81
CA TYR A 112 -14.28 11.48 -4.05
C TYR A 112 -15.73 10.96 -3.96
N PRO A 113 -16.53 11.39 -2.97
CA PRO A 113 -17.90 10.88 -2.75
C PRO A 113 -18.85 11.18 -3.91
N GLN A 114 -18.56 12.19 -4.72
CA GLN A 114 -19.30 12.53 -5.93
C GLN A 114 -19.04 11.56 -7.09
N HIS A 115 -17.94 10.81 -7.05
CA HIS A 115 -17.57 9.85 -8.10
C HIS A 115 -17.80 8.41 -7.65
N PHE A 116 -17.43 8.07 -6.41
CA PHE A 116 -17.39 6.68 -5.95
C PHE A 116 -18.25 6.43 -4.72
N ARG A 117 -18.82 5.22 -4.66
CA ARG A 117 -19.51 4.67 -3.50
C ARG A 117 -19.03 3.26 -3.22
N VAL A 118 -18.80 2.94 -1.94
CA VAL A 118 -18.55 1.55 -1.52
C VAL A 118 -19.88 0.88 -1.23
N VAL A 119 -20.16 -0.23 -1.90
CA VAL A 119 -21.39 -1.02 -1.72
C VAL A 119 -21.04 -2.44 -1.27
N LYS A 120 -21.86 -3.00 -0.37
CA LYS A 120 -21.77 -4.39 0.11
C LYS A 120 -23.06 -5.11 -0.27
N PRO A 121 -23.06 -5.94 -1.33
CA PRO A 121 -24.19 -6.82 -1.60
C PRO A 121 -24.31 -7.82 -0.45
N SER A 122 -25.50 -7.93 0.12
CA SER A 122 -25.82 -8.59 1.39
C SER A 122 -25.59 -10.11 1.46
N LEU A 123 -24.89 -10.71 0.49
CA LEU A 123 -24.74 -12.17 0.37
C LEU A 123 -23.31 -12.69 0.55
N ASP A 124 -22.27 -11.93 0.21
CA ASP A 124 -20.89 -12.47 0.10
C ASP A 124 -19.81 -11.68 0.87
N ASP A 125 -20.17 -10.68 1.69
CA ASP A 125 -19.23 -9.75 2.37
C ASP A 125 -18.24 -9.02 1.44
N VAL A 126 -18.34 -9.20 0.12
CA VAL A 126 -17.47 -8.56 -0.86
C VAL A 126 -17.85 -7.09 -1.00
N GLU A 127 -16.87 -6.22 -0.76
CA GLU A 127 -17.01 -4.80 -0.99
C GLU A 127 -16.74 -4.46 -2.46
N PHE A 128 -17.64 -3.69 -3.07
CA PHE A 128 -17.50 -3.18 -4.42
C PHE A 128 -17.34 -1.67 -4.38
N LEU A 129 -16.50 -1.16 -5.28
CA LEU A 129 -16.48 0.25 -5.63
C LEU A 129 -17.41 0.45 -6.83
N GLU A 130 -18.38 1.34 -6.69
CA GLU A 130 -19.39 1.66 -7.69
C GLU A 130 -19.30 3.12 -8.08
N LEU A 131 -19.48 3.40 -9.38
CA LEU A 131 -19.58 4.76 -9.89
C LEU A 131 -20.96 5.34 -9.58
N VAL A 132 -21.03 6.55 -9.03
CA VAL A 132 -22.29 7.20 -8.61
C VAL A 132 -23.11 7.74 -9.81
N SER A 133 -22.58 7.65 -11.04
CA SER A 133 -23.10 8.32 -12.24
C SER A 133 -23.86 7.42 -13.22
#